data_AF-A0A8H7NN57-F1
#
_entry.id   AF-A0A8H7NN57-F1
#
_cell.length_a   1.000
_cell.length_b   1.000
_cell.length_c   1.000
_cell.angle_alpha   90.00
_cell.angle_beta   90.00
_cell.angle_gamma   90.00
#
_symmetry.space_group_name_H-M   'P 1'
#
loop_
_entity.id
_entity.type
_entity.pdbx_description
1 polymer ?
#
loop_
_entity_poly.entity_id
_entity_poly.type
_entity_poly.pdbx_seq_one_letter_code
_entity_poly.pdbx_strand_id
1 'polypeptide(L)'
;MPESPAIGGMDTQNQAGDAQQKTVMTKYGRSNKHGEEDSSFAVFRLHVPRANLTTSAERTGARLVNLWERNKTGGMVLQNSFIPHLPARLSRSACLRDCTALFCSVWNEYRRGKPVETLLDTPLYGKALRSLQHAFQGPDVYTVETLGAMCQGPPPSNRNRAQEETPLNLEDDLEVALAFENSNLLHTASLNGSSNYISDERWRELLTKVTLDSMAEEEMQPFADESLYTIDLLNTLIESAHWISQLRANPQESRDLRDMTSKRLRAHSTRMESMCLKSTTKAFNMGSLREVPDEDSITGFRFETTSVKFAQVYASMLSFQIILSRMVYELEVIDGNDGEDEYAAYKAGCTQLWNFVPYLSRVDTIAALHMIGVILPSLEAANDMELEYIVDECYKADESSKRLPKDRETLIAKSILLAKSRTGRL
;
A
#
# COMPACT_ATOMS: atom_id res chain seq x y z
N MET A 1 -16.11 57.23 -39.53
CA MET A 1 -15.26 58.41 -39.75
C MET A 1 -14.08 58.32 -38.81
N PRO A 2 -12.88 58.68 -39.29
CA PRO A 2 -11.65 57.94 -39.00
C PRO A 2 -10.60 58.81 -38.33
N GLU A 3 -9.50 58.19 -37.89
CA GLU A 3 -8.16 58.81 -37.98
C GLU A 3 -7.09 57.70 -38.01
N SER A 4 -6.57 57.45 -39.22
CA SER A 4 -5.17 57.09 -39.50
C SER A 4 -4.36 58.41 -39.59
N PRO A 5 -3.02 58.47 -39.44
CA PRO A 5 -2.00 57.63 -40.13
C PRO A 5 -0.80 57.27 -39.19
N ALA A 6 0.31 56.61 -39.55
CA ALA A 6 1.10 56.64 -40.77
C ALA A 6 2.06 55.42 -40.92
N ILE A 7 2.53 55.29 -42.16
CA ILE A 7 3.40 54.28 -42.75
C ILE A 7 4.88 54.67 -42.59
N GLY A 8 5.76 53.67 -42.49
CA GLY A 8 7.19 53.73 -42.83
C GLY A 8 7.92 52.60 -42.11
N GLY A 9 8.79 51.77 -42.70
CA GLY A 9 9.43 51.67 -44.01
C GLY A 9 10.34 50.42 -43.94
N MET A 10 10.75 49.92 -45.10
CA MET A 10 11.63 48.76 -45.31
C MET A 10 12.85 48.67 -44.38
N ASP A 11 13.25 47.44 -44.01
CA ASP A 11 14.57 46.93 -44.39
C ASP A 11 14.68 45.41 -44.20
N THR A 12 14.89 44.74 -45.35
CA THR A 12 15.40 43.38 -45.47
C THR A 12 16.88 43.34 -45.15
N GLN A 13 17.28 42.59 -44.13
CA GLN A 13 18.64 42.06 -44.03
C GLN A 13 18.63 40.56 -43.70
N ASN A 14 19.02 39.79 -44.72
CA ASN A 14 19.62 38.47 -44.61
C ASN A 14 20.79 38.49 -43.61
N GLN A 15 20.78 37.61 -42.62
CA GLN A 15 22.02 36.93 -42.20
C GLN A 15 21.74 35.46 -41.92
N ALA A 16 22.38 34.64 -42.75
CA ALA A 16 22.54 33.21 -42.57
C ALA A 16 23.30 32.93 -41.26
N GLY A 17 22.83 31.94 -40.51
CA GLY A 17 23.51 31.41 -39.33
C GLY A 17 23.30 29.91 -39.23
N ASP A 18 24.24 29.17 -39.82
CA ASP A 18 24.62 27.78 -39.60
C ASP A 18 23.62 26.86 -38.86
N ALA A 19 22.76 26.20 -39.63
CA ALA A 19 22.24 24.90 -39.23
C ALA A 19 23.36 23.87 -39.42
N GLN A 20 24.16 23.64 -38.36
CA GLN A 20 25.03 22.47 -38.28
C GLN A 20 24.16 21.20 -38.31
N GLN A 21 23.94 20.66 -39.50
CA GLN A 21 23.60 19.25 -39.69
C GLN A 21 24.75 18.42 -39.10
N LYS A 22 24.59 17.99 -37.85
CA LYS A 22 25.42 16.93 -37.28
C LYS A 22 25.07 15.63 -38.01
N THR A 23 25.78 15.38 -39.09
CA THR A 23 25.86 14.08 -39.74
C THR A 23 26.44 13.10 -38.72
N VAL A 24 25.59 12.27 -38.12
CA VAL A 24 26.03 11.17 -37.27
C VAL A 24 26.66 10.12 -38.19
N MET A 25 28.00 10.14 -38.29
CA MET A 25 28.74 8.99 -38.81
C MET A 25 28.69 7.86 -37.78
N THR A 26 27.80 6.90 -37.99
CA THR A 26 27.89 5.58 -37.35
C THR A 26 28.97 4.77 -38.05
N LYS A 27 30.12 4.60 -37.39
CA LYS A 27 31.17 3.68 -37.80
C LYS A 27 30.67 2.24 -37.57
N TYR A 28 30.28 1.55 -38.64
CA TYR A 28 29.91 0.14 -38.58
C TYR A 28 31.17 -0.75 -38.53
N GLY A 29 31.17 -1.71 -37.59
CA GLY A 29 32.05 -2.86 -37.65
C GLY A 29 31.69 -3.74 -38.86
N ARG A 30 32.71 -4.26 -39.55
CA ARG A 30 32.56 -5.19 -40.69
C ARG A 30 31.71 -6.39 -40.28
N SER A 31 30.57 -6.56 -40.95
CA SER A 31 29.89 -7.85 -41.04
C SER A 31 30.76 -8.79 -41.87
N ASN A 32 31.17 -9.91 -41.28
CA ASN A 32 31.81 -11.00 -42.01
C ASN A 32 30.76 -11.64 -42.93
N LYS A 33 31.04 -11.63 -44.23
CA LYS A 33 30.27 -12.36 -45.22
C LYS A 33 30.53 -13.86 -45.02
N HIS A 34 29.48 -14.63 -44.70
CA HIS A 34 29.39 -16.04 -45.06
C HIS A 34 28.18 -16.19 -45.98
N GLY A 35 28.34 -17.03 -46.99
CA GLY A 35 27.48 -17.12 -48.15
C GLY A 35 26.10 -17.70 -47.88
N GLU A 36 25.27 -17.50 -48.92
CA GLU A 36 23.99 -18.12 -49.23
C GLU A 36 22.76 -17.68 -48.41
N GLU A 37 21.81 -17.14 -49.19
CA GLU A 37 20.38 -16.98 -48.96
C GLU A 37 19.88 -16.90 -47.52
N ASP A 38 19.99 -15.71 -46.91
CA ASP A 38 19.03 -15.29 -45.91
C ASP A 38 18.91 -13.76 -45.91
N SER A 39 17.68 -13.27 -46.07
CA SER A 39 17.36 -11.85 -45.96
C SER A 39 17.71 -11.36 -44.55
N SER A 40 18.82 -10.65 -44.40
CA SER A 40 19.20 -10.05 -43.12
C SER A 40 18.25 -8.91 -42.76
N PHE A 41 17.35 -9.15 -41.81
CA PHE A 41 16.56 -8.09 -41.18
C PHE A 41 17.46 -7.28 -40.26
N ALA A 42 17.86 -6.09 -40.69
CA ALA A 42 18.48 -5.11 -39.83
C ALA A 42 17.41 -4.42 -38.97
N VAL A 43 17.31 -4.81 -37.70
CA VAL A 43 16.44 -4.12 -36.73
C VAL A 43 17.09 -2.77 -36.38
N PHE A 44 16.59 -1.70 -36.98
CA PHE A 44 16.94 -0.34 -36.57
C PHE A 44 16.25 -0.02 -35.24
N ARG A 45 16.99 -0.15 -34.13
CA ARG A 45 16.58 0.48 -32.87
C ARG A 45 16.88 1.97 -32.96
N LEU A 46 15.83 2.76 -33.19
CA LEU A 46 15.86 4.20 -32.93
C LEU A 46 16.23 4.41 -31.46
N HIS A 47 17.51 4.64 -31.21
CA HIS A 47 17.97 5.07 -29.90
C HIS A 47 17.52 6.52 -29.71
N VAL A 48 16.40 6.72 -29.01
CA VAL A 48 16.05 8.03 -28.46
C VAL A 48 17.28 8.54 -27.70
N PRO A 49 17.73 9.80 -27.94
CA PRO A 49 18.86 10.36 -27.22
C PRO A 49 18.59 10.27 -25.73
N ARG A 50 19.36 9.44 -25.02
CA ARG A 50 19.28 9.40 -23.55
C ARG A 50 19.88 10.71 -23.06
N ALA A 51 19.15 11.45 -22.24
CA ALA A 51 19.69 12.59 -21.52
C ALA A 51 20.98 12.16 -20.82
N ASN A 52 22.04 12.97 -20.92
CA ASN A 52 23.30 12.70 -20.23
C ASN A 52 23.05 12.83 -18.72
N LEU A 53 22.86 11.70 -18.03
CA LEU A 53 22.73 11.66 -16.57
C LEU A 53 24.12 11.89 -15.95
N THR A 54 24.41 13.14 -15.62
CA THR A 54 25.72 13.59 -15.13
C THR A 54 25.86 13.45 -13.62
N THR A 55 24.76 13.53 -12.87
CA THR A 55 24.80 13.48 -11.40
C THR A 55 24.50 12.09 -10.84
N SER A 56 24.89 11.83 -9.58
CA SER A 56 24.50 10.61 -8.88
C SER A 56 22.99 10.56 -8.61
N ALA A 57 22.36 11.71 -8.32
CA ALA A 57 20.93 11.83 -8.12
C ALA A 57 20.14 11.47 -9.39
N GLU A 58 20.56 11.97 -10.56
CA GLU A 58 19.97 11.66 -11.86
C GLU A 58 20.04 10.16 -12.19
N ARG A 59 21.20 9.53 -11.94
CA ARG A 59 21.38 8.09 -12.18
C ARG A 59 20.50 7.24 -11.25
N THR A 60 20.43 7.58 -9.97
CA THR A 60 19.56 6.88 -9.01
C THR A 60 18.09 7.09 -9.35
N GLY A 61 17.68 8.32 -9.65
CA GLY A 61 16.31 8.66 -10.05
C GLY A 61 15.88 7.92 -11.31
N ALA A 62 16.73 7.92 -12.34
CA ALA A 62 16.45 7.15 -13.55
C ALA A 62 16.32 5.65 -13.27
N ARG A 63 17.14 5.08 -12.38
CA ARG A 63 17.01 3.67 -12.00
C ARG A 63 15.69 3.38 -11.30
N LEU A 64 15.27 4.26 -10.38
CA LEU A 64 14.00 4.15 -9.67
C LEU A 64 12.81 4.20 -10.65
N VAL A 65 12.77 5.20 -11.53
CA VAL A 65 11.72 5.35 -12.55
C VAL A 65 11.65 4.11 -13.44
N ASN A 66 12.79 3.61 -13.91
CA ASN A 66 12.83 2.38 -14.72
C ASN A 66 12.28 1.15 -13.97
N LEU A 67 12.53 1.03 -12.66
CA LEU A 67 12.00 -0.08 -11.86
C LEU A 67 10.49 0.04 -11.67
N TRP A 68 10.03 1.26 -11.38
CA TRP A 68 8.62 1.59 -11.19
C TRP A 68 7.79 1.36 -12.46
N GLU A 69 8.21 1.91 -13.60
CA GLU A 69 7.50 1.76 -14.88
C GLU A 69 7.37 0.30 -15.33
N ARG A 70 8.37 -0.53 -15.02
CA ARG A 70 8.38 -1.97 -15.35
C ARG A 70 7.55 -2.83 -14.41
N ASN A 71 6.97 -2.29 -13.34
CA ASN A 71 6.25 -3.05 -12.33
C ASN A 71 5.11 -2.25 -11.68
N LYS A 72 4.38 -1.46 -12.46
CA LYS A 72 3.33 -0.55 -11.95
C LYS A 72 2.27 -1.24 -11.09
N THR A 73 2.01 -2.52 -11.35
CA THR A 73 0.97 -3.31 -10.66
C THR A 73 1.51 -4.24 -9.57
N GLY A 74 2.82 -4.28 -9.34
CA GLY A 74 3.39 -5.16 -8.33
C GLY A 74 3.26 -4.59 -6.91
N GLY A 75 3.25 -5.47 -5.91
CA GLY A 75 3.09 -5.15 -4.49
C GLY A 75 4.09 -4.10 -3.98
N MET A 76 5.32 -4.09 -4.49
CA MET A 76 6.29 -3.02 -4.19
C MET A 76 5.76 -1.62 -4.51
N VAL A 77 5.06 -1.45 -5.64
CA VAL A 77 4.52 -0.14 -6.03
C VAL A 77 3.25 0.17 -5.25
N LEU A 78 2.38 -0.83 -5.06
CA LEU A 78 1.13 -0.67 -4.33
C LEU A 78 1.32 -0.30 -2.86
N GLN A 79 2.41 -0.74 -2.23
CA GLN A 79 2.73 -0.49 -0.82
C GLN A 79 3.76 0.64 -0.62
N ASN A 80 4.08 1.41 -1.66
CA ASN A 80 5.04 2.52 -1.59
C ASN A 80 4.61 3.67 -2.51
N SER A 81 3.45 4.26 -2.21
CA SER A 81 2.87 5.40 -2.93
C SER A 81 3.80 6.61 -3.03
N PHE A 82 4.80 6.74 -2.16
CA PHE A 82 5.79 7.82 -2.19
C PHE A 82 6.82 7.71 -3.33
N ILE A 83 6.98 6.54 -3.97
CA ILE A 83 8.01 6.29 -5.01
C ILE A 83 8.02 7.33 -6.14
N PRO A 84 6.88 7.72 -6.74
CA PRO A 84 6.85 8.66 -7.86
C PRO A 84 7.38 10.06 -7.49
N HIS A 85 7.32 10.43 -6.21
CA HIS A 85 7.73 11.75 -5.72
C HIS A 85 9.23 11.84 -5.39
N LEU A 86 9.92 10.71 -5.25
CA LEU A 86 11.33 10.66 -4.86
C LEU A 86 12.29 11.30 -5.87
N PRO A 87 12.20 11.06 -7.20
CA PRO A 87 13.22 11.53 -8.15
C PRO A 87 13.50 13.03 -8.08
N ALA A 88 12.45 13.85 -7.86
CA ALA A 88 12.55 15.30 -7.76
C ALA A 88 13.29 15.78 -6.49
N ARG A 89 13.43 14.91 -5.48
CA ARG A 89 13.98 15.23 -4.15
C ARG A 89 15.38 14.65 -3.92
N LEU A 90 15.85 13.73 -4.77
CA LEU A 90 17.15 13.06 -4.61
C LEU A 90 18.36 14.02 -4.65
N SER A 91 18.24 15.17 -5.32
CA SER A 91 19.32 16.16 -5.35
C SER A 91 19.41 16.97 -4.05
N ARG A 92 18.32 17.05 -3.27
CA ARG A 92 18.21 17.87 -2.06
C ARG A 92 18.78 17.17 -0.82
N SER A 93 18.73 15.84 -0.78
CA SER A 93 19.20 15.06 0.37
C SER A 93 20.10 13.91 -0.04
N ALA A 94 21.34 13.95 0.45
CA ALA A 94 22.31 12.86 0.27
C ALA A 94 21.82 11.56 0.96
N CYS A 95 21.17 11.69 2.12
CA CYS A 95 20.59 10.56 2.85
C CYS A 95 19.49 9.89 2.03
N LEU A 96 18.52 10.65 1.52
CA LEU A 96 17.47 10.13 0.67
C LEU A 96 18.04 9.44 -0.57
N ARG A 97 18.97 10.11 -1.27
CA ARG A 97 19.63 9.55 -2.46
C ARG A 97 20.31 8.21 -2.20
N ASP A 98 21.06 8.10 -1.12
CA ASP A 98 21.84 6.90 -0.81
C ASP A 98 20.94 5.76 -0.32
N CYS A 99 19.87 6.05 0.44
CA CYS A 99 18.83 5.06 0.78
C CYS A 99 18.04 4.60 -0.45
N THR A 100 17.66 5.50 -1.36
CA THR A 100 16.99 5.14 -2.63
C THR A 100 17.91 4.31 -3.52
N ALA A 101 19.22 4.57 -3.50
CA ALA A 101 20.20 3.73 -4.19
C ALA A 101 20.29 2.34 -3.57
N LEU A 102 20.27 2.19 -2.25
CA LEU A 102 20.17 0.86 -1.64
C LEU A 102 18.85 0.16 -2.05
N PHE A 103 17.73 0.86 -1.88
CA PHE A 103 16.38 0.37 -2.19
C PHE A 103 16.26 -0.15 -3.62
N CYS A 104 16.69 0.62 -4.62
CA CYS A 104 16.62 0.18 -6.01
C CYS A 104 17.53 -1.04 -6.28
N SER A 105 18.60 -1.24 -5.49
CA SER A 105 19.47 -2.41 -5.61
C SER A 105 18.73 -3.64 -5.08
N VAL A 106 18.21 -3.53 -3.86
CA VAL A 106 17.41 -4.57 -3.19
C VAL A 106 16.21 -4.96 -4.05
N TRP A 107 15.45 -3.98 -4.55
CA TRP A 107 14.28 -4.23 -5.39
C TRP A 107 14.65 -4.95 -6.69
N ASN A 108 15.76 -4.58 -7.32
CA ASN A 108 16.22 -5.26 -8.53
C ASN A 108 16.63 -6.72 -8.27
N GLU A 109 17.31 -7.01 -7.15
CA GLU A 109 17.67 -8.38 -6.77
C GLU A 109 16.45 -9.20 -6.31
N TYR A 110 15.49 -8.56 -5.63
CA TYR A 110 14.21 -9.17 -5.27
C TYR A 110 13.45 -9.62 -6.52
N ARG A 111 13.37 -8.78 -7.54
CA ARG A 111 12.77 -9.13 -8.84
C ARG A 111 13.47 -10.27 -9.56
N ARG A 112 14.74 -10.53 -9.26
CA ARG A 112 15.50 -11.66 -9.81
C ARG A 112 15.29 -12.95 -9.01
N GLY A 113 14.43 -12.95 -8.00
CA GLY A 113 14.16 -14.11 -7.15
C GLY A 113 15.37 -14.50 -6.29
N LYS A 114 16.27 -13.57 -5.99
CA LYS A 114 17.42 -13.87 -5.14
C LYS A 114 17.00 -14.07 -3.68
N PRO A 115 17.67 -14.97 -2.94
CA PRO A 115 17.41 -15.15 -1.51
C PRO A 115 17.60 -13.85 -0.72
N VAL A 116 16.76 -13.62 0.30
CA VAL A 116 16.78 -12.41 1.13
C VAL A 116 18.15 -12.11 1.71
N GLU A 117 18.89 -13.16 2.08
CA GLU A 117 20.22 -13.09 2.65
C GLU A 117 21.26 -12.46 1.70
N THR A 118 20.95 -12.42 0.39
CA THR A 118 21.81 -11.88 -0.67
C THR A 118 21.31 -10.57 -1.27
N LEU A 119 20.16 -10.05 -0.80
CA LEU A 119 19.56 -8.83 -1.34
C LEU A 119 20.32 -7.56 -0.93
N LEU A 120 20.99 -7.59 0.23
CA LEU A 120 21.69 -6.43 0.77
C LEU A 120 23.13 -6.37 0.26
N ASP A 121 23.38 -5.43 -0.65
CA ASP A 121 24.73 -5.05 -1.07
C ASP A 121 25.45 -4.31 0.08
N THR A 122 26.43 -4.97 0.71
CA THR A 122 27.15 -4.49 1.90
C THR A 122 27.73 -3.07 1.72
N PRO A 123 28.44 -2.74 0.61
CA PRO A 123 28.85 -1.38 0.29
C PRO A 123 27.72 -0.34 0.31
N LEU A 124 26.60 -0.61 -0.39
CA LEU A 124 25.47 0.32 -0.47
C LEU A 124 24.77 0.46 0.89
N TYR A 125 24.63 -0.65 1.61
CA TYR A 125 24.04 -0.68 2.94
C TYR A 125 24.84 0.17 3.92
N GLY A 126 26.16 -0.02 3.98
CA GLY A 126 27.03 0.79 4.85
C GLY A 126 27.02 2.28 4.49
N LYS A 127 26.89 2.62 3.21
CA LYS A 127 26.78 4.01 2.76
C LYS A 127 25.44 4.65 3.17
N ALA A 128 24.33 3.94 2.96
CA ALA A 128 23.00 4.39 3.36
C ALA A 128 22.94 4.61 4.88
N LEU A 129 23.46 3.65 5.67
CA LEU A 129 23.49 3.74 7.13
C LEU A 129 24.28 4.96 7.62
N ARG A 130 25.49 5.20 7.10
CA ARG A 130 26.28 6.39 7.47
C ARG A 130 25.58 7.69 7.11
N SER A 131 24.92 7.74 5.95
CA SER A 131 24.18 8.92 5.51
C SER A 131 22.97 9.20 6.39
N LEU A 132 22.28 8.14 6.83
CA LEU A 132 21.17 8.21 7.77
C LEU A 132 21.63 8.64 9.17
N GLN A 133 22.74 8.07 9.67
CA GLN A 133 23.35 8.48 10.93
C GLN A 133 23.75 9.97 10.93
N HIS A 134 24.34 10.43 9.83
CA HIS A 134 24.68 11.84 9.68
C HIS A 134 23.44 12.74 9.65
N ALA A 135 22.36 12.32 8.99
CA ALA A 135 21.09 13.06 9.01
C ALA A 135 20.49 13.15 10.43
N PHE A 136 20.56 12.06 11.21
CA PHE A 136 20.09 12.05 12.60
C PHE A 136 20.93 12.90 13.57
N GLN A 137 22.19 13.16 13.25
CA GLN A 137 23.06 14.04 14.04
C GLN A 137 22.97 15.51 13.60
N GLY A 138 22.30 15.78 12.48
CA GLY A 138 22.12 17.12 11.95
C GLY A 138 21.05 17.92 12.70
N PRO A 139 20.96 19.23 12.43
CA PRO A 139 19.91 20.09 12.99
C PRO A 139 18.51 19.76 12.43
N ASP A 140 18.43 19.22 11.21
CA ASP A 140 17.19 19.00 10.46
C ASP A 140 16.81 17.50 10.41
N VAL A 141 16.70 16.89 11.59
CA VAL A 141 16.50 15.44 11.74
C VAL A 141 15.19 14.96 11.09
N TYR A 142 14.11 15.71 11.23
CA TYR A 142 12.76 15.31 10.81
C TYR A 142 12.29 15.98 9.52
N THR A 143 13.20 16.19 8.56
CA THR A 143 12.79 16.60 7.22
C THR A 143 12.04 15.49 6.50
N VAL A 144 11.16 15.86 5.57
CA VAL A 144 10.44 14.93 4.69
C VAL A 144 11.40 13.97 3.97
N GLU A 145 12.58 14.46 3.56
CA GLU A 145 13.61 13.65 2.93
C GLU A 145 14.22 12.62 3.89
N THR A 146 14.46 12.96 5.16
CA THR A 146 14.95 11.99 6.15
C THR A 146 13.88 10.95 6.46
N LEU A 147 12.61 11.36 6.60
CA LEU A 147 11.48 10.43 6.78
C LEU A 147 11.35 9.47 5.58
N GLY A 148 11.49 10.00 4.36
CA GLY A 148 11.51 9.19 3.14
C GLY A 148 12.67 8.19 3.10
N ALA A 149 13.85 8.61 3.59
CA ALA A 149 15.01 7.75 3.72
C ALA A 149 14.82 6.65 4.77
N MET A 150 14.13 6.93 5.88
CA MET A 150 13.77 5.96 6.91
C MET A 150 12.75 4.94 6.43
N CYS A 151 11.81 5.34 5.56
CA CYS A 151 10.82 4.43 5.00
C CYS A 151 11.44 3.38 4.07
N GLN A 152 12.52 3.76 3.35
CA GLN A 152 13.25 2.88 2.42
C GLN A 152 14.44 2.15 3.06
N GLY A 153 14.95 2.68 4.17
CA GLY A 153 16.18 2.24 4.82
C GLY A 153 15.96 1.21 5.92
N PRO A 154 17.04 0.77 6.59
CA PRO A 154 16.93 -0.10 7.76
C PRO A 154 16.08 0.58 8.85
N PRO A 155 15.17 -0.16 9.51
CA PRO A 155 14.24 0.41 10.46
C PRO A 155 14.98 1.01 11.66
N PRO A 156 14.82 2.32 11.95
CA PRO A 156 15.31 2.88 13.20
C PRO A 156 14.35 2.57 14.35
N SER A 157 14.88 2.43 15.56
CA SER A 157 14.12 2.15 16.78
C SER A 157 13.09 3.22 17.16
N ASN A 158 13.16 4.41 16.56
CA ASN A 158 12.40 5.61 16.96
C ASN A 158 11.42 6.12 15.88
N ARG A 159 10.98 5.28 14.93
CA ARG A 159 10.13 5.69 13.80
C ARG A 159 8.82 6.40 14.22
N ASN A 160 8.25 6.01 15.37
CA ASN A 160 6.96 6.51 15.85
C ASN A 160 7.04 7.97 16.34
N ARG A 161 8.13 8.34 17.02
CA ARG A 161 8.28 9.66 17.67
C ARG A 161 8.47 10.80 16.65
N ALA A 162 9.04 10.47 15.49
CA ALA A 162 9.30 11.43 14.41
C ALA A 162 8.03 11.97 13.75
N GLN A 163 6.96 11.15 13.67
CA GLN A 163 5.72 11.53 13.00
C GLN A 163 4.73 12.28 13.91
N GLU A 164 4.84 12.13 15.22
CA GLU A 164 4.00 12.88 16.17
C GLU A 164 4.48 14.33 16.38
N GLU A 165 5.78 14.60 16.17
CA GLU A 165 6.39 15.89 16.48
C GLU A 165 6.47 16.87 15.29
N THR A 166 6.18 16.42 14.06
CA THR A 166 6.31 17.26 12.85
C THR A 166 4.93 17.68 12.31
N PRO A 167 4.64 18.99 12.14
CA PRO A 167 3.35 19.42 11.60
C PRO A 167 3.18 18.95 10.16
N LEU A 168 2.12 18.19 9.88
CA LEU A 168 1.81 17.72 8.52
C LEU A 168 1.63 18.88 7.54
N ASN A 169 2.32 18.82 6.40
CA ASN A 169 2.14 19.69 5.25
C ASN A 169 1.42 18.96 4.10
N LEU A 170 0.14 19.29 3.90
CA LEU A 170 -0.71 18.64 2.89
C LEU A 170 -0.42 19.07 1.44
N GLU A 171 0.39 20.13 1.27
CA GLU A 171 0.83 20.64 -0.04
C GLU A 171 2.08 19.91 -0.56
N ASP A 172 2.79 19.16 0.28
CA ASP A 172 3.91 18.33 -0.14
C ASP A 172 3.46 16.88 -0.39
N ASP A 173 3.26 16.52 -1.66
CA ASP A 173 2.77 15.19 -2.03
C ASP A 173 3.70 14.05 -1.54
N LEU A 174 5.00 14.29 -1.37
CA LEU A 174 5.90 13.29 -0.79
C LEU A 174 5.57 13.07 0.70
N GLU A 175 5.31 14.15 1.44
CA GLU A 175 4.95 14.07 2.84
C GLU A 175 3.60 13.39 3.03
N VAL A 176 2.61 13.74 2.21
CA VAL A 176 1.28 13.09 2.17
C VAL A 176 1.42 11.58 1.98
N ALA A 177 2.17 11.15 0.96
CA ALA A 177 2.37 9.75 0.66
C ALA A 177 3.11 9.01 1.81
N LEU A 178 4.16 9.60 2.36
CA LEU A 178 4.90 9.02 3.49
C LEU A 178 4.04 8.91 4.74
N ALA A 179 3.26 9.94 5.07
CA ALA A 179 2.36 9.93 6.21
C ALA A 179 1.27 8.86 6.04
N PHE A 180 0.70 8.71 4.84
CA PHE A 180 -0.27 7.66 4.54
C PHE A 180 0.30 6.25 4.75
N GLU A 181 1.49 5.94 4.21
CA GLU A 181 2.09 4.58 4.36
C GLU A 181 2.35 4.20 5.83
N ASN A 182 2.57 5.19 6.70
CA ASN A 182 2.81 4.94 8.12
C ASN A 182 1.54 5.08 8.98
N SER A 183 0.39 5.47 8.41
CA SER A 183 -0.88 5.66 9.14
C SER A 183 -1.33 4.39 9.88
N ASN A 184 -1.02 3.20 9.36
CA ASN A 184 -1.31 1.91 10.00
C ASN A 184 -0.65 1.75 11.37
N LEU A 185 0.54 2.34 11.57
CA LEU A 185 1.23 2.34 12.87
C LEU A 185 0.46 3.19 13.89
N LEU A 186 0.03 4.39 13.48
CA LEU A 186 -0.78 5.27 14.31
C LEU A 186 -2.13 4.66 14.64
N HIS A 187 -2.78 4.04 13.64
CA HIS A 187 -4.03 3.33 13.86
C HIS A 187 -3.89 2.21 14.89
N THR A 188 -2.84 1.40 14.80
CA THR A 188 -2.55 0.35 15.79
C THR A 188 -2.27 0.93 17.17
N ALA A 189 -1.57 2.06 17.26
CA ALA A 189 -1.32 2.73 18.54
C ALA A 189 -2.62 3.29 19.18
N SER A 190 -3.52 3.87 18.37
CA SER A 190 -4.81 4.39 18.83
C SER A 190 -5.74 3.29 19.37
N LEU A 191 -5.66 2.07 18.84
CA LEU A 191 -6.43 0.93 19.38
C LEU A 191 -6.03 0.54 20.81
N ASN A 192 -4.79 0.83 21.22
CA ASN A 192 -4.28 0.52 22.56
C ASN A 192 -4.47 1.68 23.56
N GLY A 193 -5.38 2.62 23.28
CA GLY A 193 -5.69 3.74 24.16
C GLY A 193 -4.79 4.97 24.01
N SER A 194 -3.95 5.02 22.96
CA SER A 194 -3.30 6.27 22.56
C SER A 194 -4.33 7.25 21.99
N SER A 195 -3.96 8.52 21.82
CA SER A 195 -4.85 9.51 21.19
C SER A 195 -5.32 9.02 19.81
N ASN A 196 -6.61 9.19 19.54
CA ASN A 196 -7.19 8.91 18.23
C ASN A 196 -6.66 9.95 17.22
N TYR A 197 -5.74 9.53 16.35
CA TYR A 197 -5.11 10.42 15.39
C TYR A 197 -6.11 10.94 14.33
N ILE A 198 -7.23 10.25 14.09
CA ILE A 198 -8.28 10.66 13.13
C ILE A 198 -9.11 11.84 13.67
N SER A 199 -9.02 12.11 14.98
CA SER A 199 -9.60 13.32 15.58
C SER A 199 -8.85 14.59 15.17
N ASP A 200 -7.61 14.47 14.69
CA ASP A 200 -6.87 15.59 14.08
C ASP A 200 -7.39 15.86 12.66
N GLU A 201 -7.80 17.10 12.41
CA GLU A 201 -8.34 17.55 11.13
C GLU A 201 -7.35 17.34 9.98
N ARG A 202 -6.05 17.54 10.21
CA ARG A 202 -5.03 17.36 9.15
C ARG A 202 -4.88 15.91 8.72
N TRP A 203 -4.94 14.99 9.69
CA TRP A 203 -4.92 13.55 9.38
C TRP A 203 -6.19 13.14 8.64
N ARG A 204 -7.34 13.68 9.01
CA ARG A 204 -8.60 13.43 8.31
C ARG A 204 -8.57 13.96 6.86
N GLU A 205 -8.09 15.17 6.65
CA GLU A 205 -7.91 15.77 5.32
C GLU A 205 -6.94 14.94 4.46
N LEU A 206 -5.81 14.53 5.04
CA LEU A 206 -4.83 13.67 4.38
C LEU A 206 -5.44 12.35 3.92
N LEU A 207 -6.10 11.63 4.83
CA LEU A 207 -6.76 10.36 4.52
C LEU A 207 -7.85 10.56 3.47
N THR A 208 -8.57 11.68 3.51
CA THR A 208 -9.61 12.01 2.53
C THR A 208 -9.01 12.20 1.15
N LYS A 209 -7.96 13.03 1.03
CA LYS A 209 -7.24 13.27 -0.23
C LYS A 209 -6.76 11.95 -0.84
N VAL A 210 -6.00 11.15 -0.08
CA VAL A 210 -5.43 9.90 -0.59
C VAL A 210 -6.51 8.88 -0.95
N THR A 211 -7.59 8.78 -0.16
CA THR A 211 -8.68 7.85 -0.44
C THR A 211 -9.41 8.23 -1.72
N LEU A 212 -9.73 9.52 -1.91
CA LEU A 212 -10.39 10.00 -3.13
C LEU A 212 -9.52 9.78 -4.37
N ASP A 213 -8.22 10.10 -4.29
CA ASP A 213 -7.28 9.89 -5.39
C ASP A 213 -7.17 8.41 -5.77
N SER A 214 -7.06 7.51 -4.77
CA SER A 214 -6.99 6.07 -5.00
C SER A 214 -8.25 5.50 -5.63
N MET A 215 -9.43 6.00 -5.22
CA MET A 215 -10.74 5.52 -5.69
C MET A 215 -11.16 6.12 -7.04
N ALA A 216 -10.48 7.17 -7.52
CA ALA A 216 -10.72 7.76 -8.83
C ALA A 216 -10.24 6.87 -10.01
N GLU A 217 -9.40 5.87 -9.74
CA GLU A 217 -8.90 4.95 -10.75
C GLU A 217 -10.00 4.03 -11.33
N GLU A 218 -9.89 3.70 -12.61
CA GLU A 218 -10.89 2.90 -13.33
C GLU A 218 -11.13 1.52 -12.69
N GLU A 219 -10.07 0.87 -12.20
CA GLU A 219 -10.19 -0.42 -11.52
C GLU A 219 -10.89 -0.35 -10.15
N MET A 220 -11.00 0.85 -9.56
CA MET A 220 -11.68 1.09 -8.28
C MET A 220 -13.14 1.51 -8.45
N GLN A 221 -13.65 1.59 -9.68
CA GLN A 221 -15.04 1.95 -9.96
C GLN A 221 -16.08 1.15 -9.16
N PRO A 222 -15.89 -0.15 -8.83
CA PRO A 222 -16.80 -0.86 -7.94
C PRO A 222 -16.99 -0.24 -6.54
N PHE A 223 -16.05 0.59 -6.07
CA PHE A 223 -16.02 1.20 -4.73
C PHE A 223 -16.16 2.73 -4.73
N ALA A 224 -16.28 3.38 -5.89
CA ALA A 224 -16.15 4.83 -6.02
C ALA A 224 -17.11 5.64 -5.11
N ASP A 225 -18.35 5.16 -4.96
CA ASP A 225 -19.41 5.81 -4.17
C ASP A 225 -19.12 5.79 -2.65
N GLU A 226 -18.13 4.99 -2.23
CA GLU A 226 -17.94 4.54 -0.85
C GLU A 226 -16.68 5.10 -0.18
N SER A 227 -15.89 5.86 -0.94
CA SER A 227 -14.60 6.43 -0.54
C SER A 227 -14.65 7.20 0.80
N LEU A 228 -15.58 8.15 0.94
CA LEU A 228 -15.68 9.01 2.13
C LEU A 228 -16.14 8.27 3.39
N TYR A 229 -16.90 7.20 3.25
CA TYR A 229 -17.38 6.43 4.40
C TYR A 229 -16.24 5.72 5.14
N THR A 230 -15.19 5.32 4.43
CA THR A 230 -14.07 4.57 5.00
C THR A 230 -13.40 5.31 6.16
N ILE A 231 -13.31 6.64 6.11
CA ILE A 231 -12.64 7.44 7.14
C ILE A 231 -13.49 7.54 8.40
N ASP A 232 -14.79 7.78 8.23
CA ASP A 232 -15.78 7.78 9.32
C ASP A 232 -15.85 6.39 9.99
N LEU A 233 -15.76 5.34 9.19
CA LEU A 233 -15.69 3.96 9.68
C LEU A 233 -14.41 3.73 10.49
N LEU A 234 -13.24 4.12 10.00
CA LEU A 234 -11.97 3.98 10.74
C LEU A 234 -12.02 4.69 12.10
N ASN A 235 -12.58 5.90 12.15
CA ASN A 235 -12.79 6.63 13.40
C ASN A 235 -13.71 5.85 14.35
N THR A 236 -14.84 5.36 13.82
CA THR A 236 -15.80 4.58 14.60
C THR A 236 -15.20 3.29 15.14
N LEU A 237 -14.34 2.60 14.39
CA LEU A 237 -13.69 1.38 14.85
C LEU A 237 -12.75 1.64 16.04
N ILE A 238 -11.98 2.73 16.00
CA ILE A 238 -11.11 3.12 17.12
C ILE A 238 -11.95 3.43 18.37
N GLU A 239 -12.96 4.27 18.23
CA GLU A 239 -13.85 4.66 19.34
C GLU A 239 -14.59 3.44 19.92
N SER A 240 -15.11 2.57 19.06
CA SER A 240 -15.87 1.38 19.46
C SER A 240 -15.01 0.35 20.16
N ALA A 241 -13.77 0.12 19.72
CA ALA A 241 -12.83 -0.75 20.41
C ALA A 241 -12.56 -0.26 21.84
N HIS A 242 -12.41 1.05 22.01
CA HIS A 242 -12.25 1.65 23.33
C HIS A 242 -13.50 1.48 24.21
N TRP A 243 -14.69 1.74 23.67
CA TRP A 243 -15.95 1.59 24.42
C TRP A 243 -16.23 0.13 24.80
N ILE A 244 -15.97 -0.83 23.91
CA ILE A 244 -16.10 -2.26 24.22
C ILE A 244 -15.16 -2.64 25.36
N SER A 245 -13.91 -2.17 25.35
CA SER A 245 -12.97 -2.41 26.44
C SER A 245 -13.49 -1.87 27.78
N GLN A 246 -14.05 -0.64 27.79
CA GLN A 246 -14.68 -0.07 28.99
C GLN A 246 -15.89 -0.88 29.47
N LEU A 247 -16.78 -1.26 28.56
CA LEU A 247 -17.98 -2.06 28.87
C LEU A 247 -17.60 -3.44 29.40
N ARG A 248 -16.53 -4.06 28.91
CA ARG A 248 -16.01 -5.33 29.43
C ARG A 248 -15.44 -5.19 30.85
N ALA A 249 -14.72 -4.09 31.11
CA ALA A 249 -14.17 -3.82 32.44
C ALA A 249 -15.27 -3.58 33.47
N ASN A 250 -16.29 -2.79 33.10
CA ASN A 250 -17.40 -2.43 33.99
C ASN A 250 -18.78 -2.57 33.29
N PRO A 251 -19.31 -3.81 33.11
CA PRO A 251 -20.55 -4.04 32.36
C PRO A 251 -21.76 -3.28 32.90
N GLN A 252 -21.76 -2.94 34.20
CA GLN A 252 -22.87 -2.32 34.91
C GLN A 252 -22.83 -0.77 34.90
N GLU A 253 -21.71 -0.14 34.51
CA GLU A 253 -21.47 1.28 34.85
C GLU A 253 -22.12 2.30 33.90
N SER A 254 -22.56 1.93 32.69
CA SER A 254 -23.22 2.90 31.82
C SER A 254 -24.14 2.27 30.78
N ARG A 255 -25.44 2.25 31.10
CA ARG A 255 -26.50 1.91 30.15
C ARG A 255 -26.47 2.83 28.92
N ASP A 256 -26.19 4.12 29.12
CA ASP A 256 -26.14 5.10 28.04
C ASP A 256 -24.99 4.84 27.06
N LEU A 257 -23.78 4.53 27.59
CA LEU A 257 -22.63 4.17 26.76
C LEU A 257 -22.92 2.90 25.94
N ARG A 258 -23.55 1.93 26.57
CA ARG A 258 -23.94 0.66 25.93
C ARG A 258 -24.96 0.88 24.81
N ASP A 259 -26.07 1.56 25.10
CA ASP A 259 -27.12 1.82 24.12
C ASP A 259 -26.58 2.64 22.93
N MET A 260 -25.74 3.65 23.21
CA MET A 260 -25.06 4.43 22.18
C MET A 260 -24.12 3.56 21.33
N THR A 261 -23.27 2.75 21.97
CA THR A 261 -22.28 1.89 21.29
C THR A 261 -22.96 0.85 20.41
N SER A 262 -23.99 0.18 20.94
CA SER A 262 -24.81 -0.81 20.21
C SER A 262 -25.50 -0.18 19.01
N LYS A 263 -26.20 0.95 19.21
CA LYS A 263 -26.88 1.66 18.12
C LYS A 263 -25.89 2.08 17.02
N ARG A 264 -24.73 2.62 17.39
CA ARG A 264 -23.72 3.09 16.42
C ARG A 264 -23.10 1.91 15.67
N LEU A 265 -22.65 0.87 16.36
CA LEU A 265 -22.04 -0.31 15.72
C LEU A 265 -23.01 -1.03 14.79
N ARG A 266 -24.26 -1.24 15.21
CA ARG A 266 -25.28 -1.86 14.36
C ARG A 266 -25.57 -1.02 13.11
N ALA A 267 -25.67 0.31 13.23
CA ALA A 267 -25.86 1.19 12.07
C ALA A 267 -24.69 1.10 11.08
N HIS A 268 -23.44 1.10 11.57
CA HIS A 268 -22.26 0.94 10.72
C HIS A 268 -22.15 -0.47 10.12
N SER A 269 -22.50 -1.51 10.87
CA SER A 269 -22.53 -2.90 10.41
C SER A 269 -23.51 -3.08 9.24
N THR A 270 -24.77 -2.63 9.39
CA THR A 270 -25.77 -2.69 8.31
C THR A 270 -25.35 -1.88 7.09
N ARG A 271 -24.78 -0.68 7.30
CA ARG A 271 -24.28 0.14 6.19
C ARG A 271 -23.13 -0.55 5.46
N MET A 272 -22.17 -1.10 6.20
CA MET A 272 -21.03 -1.81 5.64
C MET A 272 -21.46 -3.05 4.85
N GLU A 273 -22.39 -3.85 5.38
CA GLU A 273 -22.97 -5.00 4.69
C GLU A 273 -23.63 -4.59 3.36
N SER A 274 -24.44 -3.52 3.37
CA SER A 274 -25.06 -2.99 2.15
C SER A 274 -24.02 -2.54 1.12
N MET A 275 -22.95 -1.90 1.57
CA MET A 275 -21.85 -1.44 0.72
C MET A 275 -21.04 -2.60 0.14
N CYS A 276 -20.73 -3.61 0.95
CA CYS A 276 -20.10 -4.85 0.49
C CYS A 276 -20.96 -5.49 -0.59
N LEU A 277 -22.25 -5.71 -0.35
CA LEU A 277 -23.17 -6.34 -1.30
C LEU A 277 -23.22 -5.59 -2.64
N LYS A 278 -23.35 -4.26 -2.61
CA LYS A 278 -23.37 -3.42 -3.82
C LYS A 278 -22.05 -3.50 -4.58
N SER A 279 -20.93 -3.35 -3.88
CA SER A 279 -19.59 -3.38 -4.47
C SER A 279 -19.28 -4.75 -5.08
N THR A 280 -19.61 -5.83 -4.37
CA THR A 280 -19.48 -7.21 -4.85
C THR A 280 -20.30 -7.44 -6.11
N THR A 281 -21.57 -7.03 -6.10
CA THR A 281 -22.46 -7.18 -7.27
C THR A 281 -21.94 -6.40 -8.47
N LYS A 282 -21.50 -5.15 -8.26
CA LYS A 282 -20.90 -4.32 -9.31
C LYS A 282 -19.61 -4.96 -9.85
N ALA A 283 -18.75 -5.47 -8.96
CA ALA A 283 -17.52 -6.16 -9.35
C ALA A 283 -17.76 -7.43 -10.17
N PHE A 284 -18.77 -8.24 -9.83
CA PHE A 284 -19.17 -9.40 -10.64
C PHE A 284 -19.70 -8.97 -12.01
N ASN A 285 -20.59 -7.97 -12.06
CA ASN A 285 -21.15 -7.47 -13.32
C ASN A 285 -20.08 -6.88 -14.26
N MET A 286 -19.06 -6.24 -13.69
CA MET A 286 -17.92 -5.70 -14.44
C MET A 286 -16.86 -6.77 -14.78
N GLY A 287 -16.98 -7.98 -14.21
CA GLY A 287 -15.99 -9.05 -14.35
C GLY A 287 -14.68 -8.80 -13.61
N SER A 288 -14.63 -7.79 -12.73
CA SER A 288 -13.50 -7.44 -11.85
C SER A 288 -13.26 -8.47 -10.75
N LEU A 289 -14.32 -9.18 -10.35
CA LEU A 289 -14.31 -10.30 -9.41
C LEU A 289 -15.00 -11.50 -10.05
N ARG A 290 -14.44 -12.70 -9.86
CA ARG A 290 -15.01 -13.96 -10.32
C ARG A 290 -14.80 -15.04 -9.28
N GLU A 291 -15.78 -15.93 -9.17
CA GLU A 291 -15.65 -17.18 -8.42
C GLU A 291 -15.22 -18.28 -9.38
N VAL A 292 -14.17 -19.00 -9.01
CA VAL A 292 -13.61 -20.10 -9.80
C VAL A 292 -13.57 -21.34 -8.92
N PRO A 293 -14.09 -22.49 -9.38
CA PRO A 293 -14.02 -23.73 -8.63
C PRO A 293 -12.57 -24.08 -8.26
N ASP A 294 -12.36 -24.49 -7.02
CA ASP A 294 -11.06 -24.87 -6.47
C ASP A 294 -11.27 -25.95 -5.40
N GLU A 295 -11.04 -27.20 -5.78
CA GLU A 295 -11.25 -28.38 -4.92
C GLU A 295 -10.31 -28.40 -3.71
N ASP A 296 -9.17 -27.73 -3.80
CA ASP A 296 -8.19 -27.63 -2.71
C ASP A 296 -8.54 -26.51 -1.72
N SER A 297 -9.49 -25.63 -2.07
CA SER A 297 -9.92 -24.55 -1.19
C SER A 297 -10.95 -25.01 -0.16
N ILE A 298 -10.91 -24.43 1.04
CA ILE A 298 -11.82 -24.77 2.14
C ILE A 298 -13.31 -24.47 1.86
N THR A 299 -13.60 -23.64 0.85
CA THR A 299 -14.95 -23.26 0.44
C THR A 299 -15.39 -23.95 -0.86
N GLY A 300 -14.49 -24.68 -1.54
CA GLY A 300 -14.71 -25.27 -2.86
C GLY A 300 -14.58 -24.29 -4.03
N PHE A 301 -14.28 -23.02 -3.76
CA PHE A 301 -14.01 -22.02 -4.78
C PHE A 301 -13.02 -20.96 -4.29
N ARG A 302 -12.48 -20.20 -5.24
CA ARG A 302 -11.58 -19.08 -4.97
C ARG A 302 -12.02 -17.82 -5.69
N PHE A 303 -11.55 -16.68 -5.21
CA PHE A 303 -11.69 -15.43 -5.94
C PHE A 303 -10.57 -15.25 -6.96
N GLU A 304 -10.96 -14.86 -8.16
CA GLU A 304 -10.07 -14.29 -9.17
C GLU A 304 -10.44 -12.83 -9.41
N THR A 305 -9.42 -11.97 -9.48
CA THR A 305 -9.58 -10.54 -9.71
C THR A 305 -8.80 -10.08 -10.92
N THR A 306 -9.23 -8.96 -11.52
CA THR A 306 -8.51 -8.34 -12.63
C THR A 306 -7.23 -7.62 -12.20
N SER A 307 -7.11 -7.31 -10.90
CA SER A 307 -6.02 -6.52 -10.33
C SER A 307 -5.72 -6.90 -8.89
N VAL A 308 -4.44 -6.82 -8.53
CA VAL A 308 -3.93 -6.99 -7.16
C VAL A 308 -4.43 -5.86 -6.27
N LYS A 309 -4.45 -4.61 -6.77
CA LYS A 309 -4.96 -3.46 -6.01
C LYS A 309 -6.43 -3.67 -5.66
N PHE A 310 -7.22 -4.12 -6.64
CA PHE A 310 -8.63 -4.44 -6.42
C PHE A 310 -8.80 -5.51 -5.34
N ALA A 311 -8.02 -6.59 -5.40
CA ALA A 311 -8.07 -7.66 -4.40
C ALA A 311 -7.76 -7.14 -2.98
N GLN A 312 -6.74 -6.28 -2.83
CA GLN A 312 -6.35 -5.70 -1.55
C GLN A 312 -7.43 -4.79 -0.97
N VAL A 313 -8.03 -3.92 -1.80
CA VAL A 313 -9.12 -3.04 -1.38
C VAL A 313 -10.35 -3.85 -0.99
N TYR A 314 -10.73 -4.84 -1.80
CA TYR A 314 -11.89 -5.67 -1.53
C TYR A 314 -11.71 -6.53 -0.27
N ALA A 315 -10.54 -7.14 -0.07
CA ALA A 315 -10.24 -7.88 1.16
C ALA A 315 -10.25 -6.97 2.40
N SER A 316 -9.73 -5.75 2.28
CA SER A 316 -9.78 -4.75 3.37
C SER A 316 -11.21 -4.35 3.71
N MET A 317 -12.07 -4.18 2.69
CA MET A 317 -13.50 -3.92 2.85
C MET A 317 -14.18 -5.07 3.61
N LEU A 318 -13.95 -6.33 3.21
CA LEU A 318 -14.46 -7.50 3.94
C LEU A 318 -13.94 -7.54 5.38
N SER A 319 -12.68 -7.19 5.60
CA SER A 319 -12.08 -7.13 6.94
C SER A 319 -12.78 -6.13 7.85
N PHE A 320 -13.15 -4.95 7.34
CA PHE A 320 -13.93 -3.99 8.12
C PHE A 320 -15.31 -4.52 8.49
N GLN A 321 -16.00 -5.19 7.56
CA GLN A 321 -17.28 -5.85 7.85
C GLN A 321 -17.11 -6.93 8.94
N ILE A 322 -16.09 -7.77 8.84
CA ILE A 322 -15.76 -8.81 9.82
C ILE A 322 -15.52 -8.21 11.21
N ILE A 323 -14.74 -7.13 11.30
CA ILE A 323 -14.44 -6.45 12.57
C ILE A 323 -15.74 -5.91 13.20
N LEU A 324 -16.58 -5.22 12.41
CA LEU A 324 -17.87 -4.70 12.89
C LEU A 324 -18.77 -5.83 13.40
N SER A 325 -18.95 -6.91 12.62
CA SER A 325 -19.77 -8.05 13.04
C SER A 325 -19.23 -8.69 14.33
N ARG A 326 -17.90 -8.81 14.46
CA ARG A 326 -17.29 -9.33 15.70
C ARG A 326 -17.53 -8.43 16.91
N MET A 327 -17.50 -7.12 16.71
CA MET A 327 -17.81 -6.12 17.75
C MET A 327 -19.29 -6.16 18.16
N VAL A 328 -20.21 -6.31 17.20
CA VAL A 328 -21.64 -6.44 17.51
C VAL A 328 -21.91 -7.74 18.28
N TYR A 329 -21.33 -8.86 17.84
CA TYR A 329 -21.38 -10.12 18.60
C TYR A 329 -20.85 -9.96 20.03
N GLU A 330 -19.76 -9.20 20.21
CA GLU A 330 -19.20 -8.96 21.53
C GLU A 330 -20.15 -8.20 22.46
N LEU A 331 -20.92 -7.25 21.93
CA LEU A 331 -21.93 -6.55 22.72
C LEU A 331 -23.05 -7.49 23.18
N GLU A 332 -23.50 -8.40 22.32
CA GLU A 332 -24.51 -9.40 22.70
C GLU A 332 -24.04 -10.29 23.85
N VAL A 333 -22.79 -10.72 23.79
CA VAL A 333 -22.17 -11.51 24.87
C VAL A 333 -22.09 -10.72 26.18
N ILE A 334 -21.73 -9.43 26.11
CA ILE A 334 -21.69 -8.54 27.29
C ILE A 334 -23.09 -8.36 27.89
N ASP A 335 -24.13 -8.33 27.05
CA ASP A 335 -25.53 -8.25 27.46
C ASP A 335 -26.10 -9.56 28.00
N GLY A 336 -25.33 -10.65 27.91
CA GLY A 336 -25.72 -11.98 28.37
C GLY A 336 -26.58 -12.76 27.38
N ASN A 337 -26.65 -12.30 26.13
CA ASN A 337 -27.26 -13.03 25.02
C ASN A 337 -26.24 -14.02 24.41
N ASP A 338 -26.73 -15.02 23.68
CA ASP A 338 -25.87 -15.99 22.99
C ASP A 338 -25.25 -15.43 21.70
N GLY A 339 -25.90 -14.44 21.06
CA GLY A 339 -25.40 -13.74 19.87
C GLY A 339 -25.19 -14.66 18.67
N GLU A 340 -26.01 -15.72 18.55
CA GLU A 340 -25.83 -16.77 17.53
C GLU A 340 -25.86 -16.20 16.10
N ASP A 341 -26.81 -15.31 15.82
CA ASP A 341 -26.96 -14.66 14.51
C ASP A 341 -25.77 -13.75 14.19
N GLU A 342 -25.35 -12.92 15.15
CA GLU A 342 -24.18 -12.05 15.00
C GLU A 342 -22.88 -12.85 14.78
N TYR A 343 -22.72 -13.97 15.49
CA TYR A 343 -21.58 -14.85 15.30
C TYR A 343 -21.61 -15.54 13.93
N ALA A 344 -22.78 -16.01 13.48
CA ALA A 344 -22.95 -16.58 12.15
C ALA A 344 -22.60 -15.56 11.05
N ALA A 345 -23.01 -14.31 11.19
CA ALA A 345 -22.65 -13.22 10.27
C ALA A 345 -21.13 -12.94 10.27
N TYR A 346 -20.50 -12.92 11.45
CA TYR A 346 -19.04 -12.81 11.58
C TYR A 346 -18.32 -13.96 10.86
N LYS A 347 -18.74 -15.21 11.12
CA LYS A 347 -18.17 -16.40 10.48
C LYS A 347 -18.35 -16.39 8.96
N ALA A 348 -19.52 -16.01 8.47
CA ALA A 348 -19.79 -15.91 7.03
C ALA A 348 -18.86 -14.91 6.34
N GLY A 349 -18.63 -13.74 6.97
CA GLY A 349 -17.65 -12.75 6.47
C GLY A 349 -16.24 -13.32 6.41
N CYS A 350 -15.79 -14.03 7.47
CA CYS A 350 -14.49 -14.70 7.49
C CYS A 350 -14.36 -15.73 6.36
N THR A 351 -15.37 -16.60 6.19
CA THR A 351 -15.40 -17.59 5.11
C THR A 351 -15.33 -16.94 3.73
N GLN A 352 -16.03 -15.82 3.53
CA GLN A 352 -15.94 -15.07 2.28
C GLN A 352 -14.54 -14.51 2.03
N LEU A 353 -13.88 -13.97 3.06
CA LEU A 353 -12.51 -13.46 2.98
C LEU A 353 -11.52 -14.59 2.65
N TRP A 354 -11.75 -15.81 3.15
CA TRP A 354 -10.85 -16.95 2.91
C TRP A 354 -10.82 -17.43 1.46
N ASN A 355 -11.77 -17.03 0.62
CA ASN A 355 -11.68 -17.25 -0.83
C ASN A 355 -10.47 -16.54 -1.49
N PHE A 356 -9.81 -15.61 -0.78
CA PHE A 356 -8.53 -15.03 -1.18
C PHE A 356 -7.29 -15.81 -0.74
N VAL A 357 -7.42 -16.85 0.09
CA VAL A 357 -6.27 -17.63 0.54
C VAL A 357 -5.50 -18.27 -0.63
N PRO A 358 -6.16 -18.92 -1.61
CA PRO A 358 -5.48 -19.40 -2.82
C PRO A 358 -4.83 -18.29 -3.66
N TYR A 359 -5.29 -17.05 -3.53
CA TYR A 359 -4.75 -15.91 -4.28
C TYR A 359 -3.36 -15.49 -3.78
N LEU A 360 -3.01 -15.80 -2.52
CA LEU A 360 -1.71 -15.47 -1.92
C LEU A 360 -0.54 -16.06 -2.72
N SER A 361 -0.69 -17.28 -3.20
CA SER A 361 0.32 -18.00 -3.99
C SER A 361 0.42 -17.53 -5.45
N ARG A 362 -0.44 -16.59 -5.88
CA ARG A 362 -0.53 -16.10 -7.28
C ARG A 362 -0.06 -14.66 -7.45
N VAL A 363 0.20 -13.96 -6.37
CA VAL A 363 0.70 -12.58 -6.37
C VAL A 363 2.15 -12.53 -5.92
N ASP A 364 2.82 -11.40 -6.12
CA ASP A 364 4.15 -11.23 -5.55
C ASP A 364 4.10 -11.21 -4.03
N THR A 365 5.21 -11.61 -3.40
CA THR A 365 5.32 -11.79 -1.96
C THR A 365 4.86 -10.57 -1.15
N ILE A 366 5.09 -9.36 -1.65
CA ILE A 366 4.73 -8.14 -0.92
C ILE A 366 3.23 -7.90 -0.97
N ALA A 367 2.61 -8.13 -2.12
CA ALA A 367 1.17 -8.12 -2.22
C ALA A 367 0.53 -9.21 -1.35
N ALA A 368 1.12 -10.41 -1.32
CA ALA A 368 0.68 -11.51 -0.47
C ALA A 368 0.78 -11.14 1.02
N LEU A 369 1.88 -10.53 1.47
CA LEU A 369 2.07 -10.11 2.86
C LEU A 369 1.01 -9.12 3.34
N HIS A 370 0.59 -8.19 2.48
CA HIS A 370 -0.52 -7.29 2.80
C HIS A 370 -1.80 -8.09 3.03
N MET A 371 -2.15 -8.99 2.11
CA MET A 371 -3.35 -9.84 2.20
C MET A 371 -3.31 -10.76 3.43
N ILE A 372 -2.14 -11.33 3.76
CA ILE A 372 -1.93 -12.11 4.98
C ILE A 372 -2.26 -11.27 6.22
N GLY A 373 -1.82 -10.01 6.28
CA GLY A 373 -2.14 -9.09 7.39
C GLY A 373 -3.64 -8.80 7.54
N VAL A 374 -4.42 -8.95 6.47
CA VAL A 374 -5.87 -8.81 6.45
C VAL A 374 -6.57 -10.12 6.83
N ILE A 375 -6.06 -11.26 6.37
CA ILE A 375 -6.63 -12.60 6.59
C ILE A 375 -6.36 -13.10 8.01
N LEU A 376 -5.15 -12.97 8.53
CA LEU A 376 -4.75 -13.59 9.81
C LEU A 376 -5.67 -13.25 11.01
N PRO A 377 -6.18 -12.01 11.17
CA PRO A 377 -7.13 -11.71 12.25
C PRO A 377 -8.43 -12.52 12.20
N SER A 378 -8.81 -13.08 11.04
CA SER A 378 -10.00 -13.92 10.89
C SER A 378 -9.81 -15.37 11.39
N LEU A 379 -8.58 -15.78 11.73
CA LEU A 379 -8.30 -17.13 12.23
C LEU A 379 -9.05 -17.48 13.52
N GLU A 380 -9.51 -16.49 14.29
CA GLU A 380 -10.36 -16.72 15.47
C GLU A 380 -11.67 -17.46 15.12
N ALA A 381 -12.17 -17.31 13.90
CA ALA A 381 -13.39 -17.98 13.44
C ALA A 381 -13.13 -19.40 12.90
N ALA A 382 -11.86 -19.80 12.73
CA ALA A 382 -11.49 -21.04 12.05
C ALA A 382 -11.63 -22.27 12.97
N ASN A 383 -12.12 -23.38 12.42
CA ASN A 383 -11.95 -24.70 13.01
C ASN A 383 -10.54 -25.24 12.72
N ASP A 384 -10.19 -26.40 13.30
CA ASP A 384 -8.83 -26.95 13.19
C ASP A 384 -8.37 -27.19 11.73
N MET A 385 -9.24 -27.68 10.85
CA MET A 385 -8.90 -27.90 9.43
C MET A 385 -8.74 -26.59 8.67
N GLU A 386 -9.66 -25.65 8.86
CA GLU A 386 -9.58 -24.33 8.24
C GLU A 386 -8.32 -23.58 8.69
N LEU A 387 -8.01 -23.65 9.98
CA LEU A 387 -6.84 -23.04 10.60
C LEU A 387 -5.56 -23.59 9.99
N GLU A 388 -5.43 -24.91 9.91
CA GLU A 388 -4.28 -25.58 9.31
C GLU A 388 -4.10 -25.14 7.85
N TYR A 389 -5.16 -25.20 7.04
CA TYR A 389 -5.12 -24.79 5.64
C TYR A 389 -4.66 -23.33 5.46
N ILE A 390 -5.28 -22.39 6.18
CA ILE A 390 -4.99 -20.95 6.03
C ILE A 390 -3.55 -20.66 6.44
N VAL A 391 -3.10 -21.25 7.55
CA VAL A 391 -1.73 -21.07 8.06
C VAL A 391 -0.71 -21.62 7.06
N ASP A 392 -0.97 -22.79 6.48
CA ASP A 392 -0.10 -23.42 5.48
C ASP A 392 0.08 -22.55 4.25
N GLU A 393 -1.01 -22.02 3.70
CA GLU A 393 -0.95 -21.12 2.54
C GLU A 393 -0.26 -19.79 2.88
N CYS A 394 -0.43 -19.26 4.09
CA CYS A 394 0.32 -18.08 4.54
C CYS A 394 1.83 -18.34 4.58
N TYR A 395 2.27 -19.50 5.08
CA TYR A 395 3.69 -19.87 5.09
C TYR A 395 4.26 -20.09 3.70
N LYS A 396 3.51 -20.73 2.80
CA LYS A 396 3.92 -20.89 1.39
C LYS A 396 4.13 -19.52 0.73
N ALA A 397 3.20 -18.59 0.93
CA ALA A 397 3.30 -17.25 0.38
C ALA A 397 4.44 -16.41 1.00
N ASP A 398 4.80 -16.64 2.27
CA ASP A 398 5.91 -15.99 2.97
C ASP A 398 7.27 -16.71 2.81
N GLU A 399 7.36 -17.84 2.09
CA GLU A 399 8.57 -18.67 2.01
C GLU A 399 9.83 -17.87 1.62
N SER A 400 9.64 -16.93 0.69
CA SER A 400 10.73 -16.07 0.22
C SER A 400 11.08 -14.91 1.16
N SER A 401 10.10 -14.33 1.88
CA SER A 401 10.32 -13.17 2.75
C SER A 401 10.65 -13.53 4.20
N LYS A 402 10.21 -14.70 4.67
CA LYS A 402 10.41 -15.21 6.03
C LYS A 402 10.07 -14.18 7.12
N ARG A 403 9.00 -13.40 6.92
CA ARG A 403 8.54 -12.36 7.84
C ARG A 403 7.61 -12.88 8.92
N LEU A 404 6.91 -13.97 8.64
CA LEU A 404 6.05 -14.61 9.63
C LEU A 404 6.90 -15.25 10.73
N PRO A 405 6.36 -15.38 11.97
CA PRO A 405 7.00 -16.17 13.01
C PRO A 405 7.31 -17.59 12.49
N LYS A 406 8.48 -18.13 12.84
CA LYS A 406 8.87 -19.48 12.40
C LYS A 406 8.02 -20.58 13.03
N ASP A 407 7.45 -20.30 14.19
CA ASP A 407 6.58 -21.18 14.95
C ASP A 407 5.10 -20.85 14.67
N ARG A 408 4.34 -21.90 14.36
CA ARG A 408 2.90 -21.81 14.05
C ARG A 408 2.11 -21.29 15.24
N GLU A 409 2.41 -21.76 16.45
CA GLU A 409 1.68 -21.38 17.65
C GLU A 409 1.79 -19.87 17.90
N THR A 410 3.00 -19.32 17.75
CA THR A 410 3.27 -17.89 17.87
C THR A 410 2.54 -17.08 16.80
N LEU A 411 2.49 -17.56 15.55
CA LEU A 411 1.74 -16.89 14.48
C LEU A 411 0.25 -16.81 14.83
N ILE A 412 -0.35 -17.95 15.24
CA ILE A 412 -1.77 -18.03 15.61
C ILE A 412 -2.04 -17.14 16.82
N ALA A 413 -1.25 -17.24 17.87
CA ALA A 413 -1.41 -16.45 19.09
C ALA A 413 -1.33 -14.94 18.81
N LYS A 414 -0.37 -14.49 18.00
CA LYS A 414 -0.26 -13.08 17.59
C LYS A 414 -1.44 -12.61 16.74
N SER A 415 -1.93 -13.49 15.87
CA SER A 415 -3.07 -13.18 14.99
C SER A 415 -4.37 -13.00 15.78
N ILE A 416 -4.62 -13.89 16.74
CA ILE A 416 -5.76 -13.78 17.67
C ILE A 416 -5.60 -12.56 18.59
N LEU A 417 -4.39 -12.29 19.08
CA LEU A 417 -4.12 -11.09 19.89
C LEU A 417 -4.46 -9.81 19.12
N LEU A 418 -4.04 -9.73 17.85
CA LEU A 418 -4.37 -8.61 16.97
C LEU A 418 -5.88 -8.48 16.74
N ALA A 419 -6.59 -9.59 16.51
CA ALA A 419 -8.04 -9.60 16.35
C ALA A 419 -8.75 -9.07 17.61
N LYS A 420 -8.31 -9.49 18.80
CA LYS A 420 -8.80 -9.00 20.09
C LYS A 420 -8.53 -7.52 20.31
N SER A 421 -7.32 -7.04 19.97
CA SER A 421 -6.96 -5.62 20.05
C SER A 421 -7.89 -4.76 19.20
N ARG A 422 -8.10 -5.16 17.93
CA ARG A 422 -8.98 -4.46 16.99
C ARG A 422 -10.44 -4.41 17.42
N THR A 423 -10.87 -5.27 18.33
CA THR A 423 -12.26 -5.41 18.77
C THR A 423 -12.47 -5.01 20.24
N GLY A 424 -11.46 -4.43 20.90
CA GLY A 424 -11.58 -3.96 22.28
C GLY A 424 -11.60 -5.06 23.35
N ARG A 425 -11.13 -6.27 23.02
CA ARG A 425 -11.18 -7.45 23.91
C ARG A 425 -9.86 -7.76 24.61
N LEU A 426 -8.89 -6.83 24.58
CA LEU A 426 -7.65 -6.92 25.34
C LEU A 426 -7.70 -6.16 26.65
#